data_AF-A0A958HNE9-F1
#
_entry.id   AF-A0A958HNE9-F1
#
_cell.length_a   1.000
_cell.length_b   1.000
_cell.length_c   1.000
_cell.angle_alpha   90.00
_cell.angle_beta   90.00
_cell.angle_gamma   90.00
#
_symmetry.space_group_name_H-M   'P 1'
#
loop_
_entity.id
_entity.type
_entity.pdbx_description
1 polymer ?
#
loop_
_entity_poly.entity_id
_entity_poly.type
_entity_poly.pdbx_seq_one_letter_code
_entity_poly.pdbx_strand_id
1 'polypeptide(L)'
;DYDAVAAAFAEQGTSAAQRKQLALKAYRHTAEYDTAISDYLAGQVEAEDEDVLPATMQLSLKLVQRNRYGENPHQQGGLYSYGGDEMPFEVLHGKEMSYNNWLDLDGSWSSAQDFPQPTVSIIKHGNPCGLASANTLEAAYEKALASDPVSAFGSVISVNRPLDAATAKSMSGLFVEIIAAPAYDEEALVILRKKKNLRI
;
A
#
# COMPACT_ATOMS: atom_id res chain seq x y z
N ASP A 1 -17.57 4.64 -19.11
CA ASP A 1 -18.97 5.13 -19.16
C ASP A 1 -19.62 5.02 -20.53
N TYR A 2 -18.91 5.29 -21.64
CA TYR A 2 -19.53 5.29 -22.97
C TYR A 2 -20.24 3.98 -23.32
N ASP A 3 -19.61 2.82 -23.11
CA ASP A 3 -20.26 1.53 -23.38
C ASP A 3 -21.50 1.30 -22.53
N ALA A 4 -21.43 1.63 -21.23
CA ALA A 4 -22.56 1.48 -20.31
C ALA A 4 -23.74 2.40 -20.68
N VAL A 5 -23.46 3.62 -21.14
CA VAL A 5 -24.48 4.56 -21.60
C VAL A 5 -25.04 4.13 -22.96
N ALA A 6 -24.21 3.67 -23.89
CA ALA A 6 -24.64 3.15 -25.19
C ALA A 6 -25.55 1.92 -25.02
N ALA A 7 -25.20 0.99 -24.12
CA ALA A 7 -26.04 -0.14 -23.77
C ALA A 7 -27.40 0.31 -23.21
N ALA A 8 -27.41 1.29 -22.30
CA ALA A 8 -28.65 1.85 -21.78
C ALA A 8 -29.51 2.49 -22.89
N PHE A 9 -28.90 3.17 -23.87
CA PHE A 9 -29.62 3.73 -25.02
C PHE A 9 -30.19 2.68 -25.98
N ALA A 10 -29.48 1.56 -26.17
CA ALA A 10 -29.96 0.45 -27.00
C ALA A 10 -31.20 -0.25 -26.39
N GLU A 11 -31.42 -0.08 -25.10
CA GLU A 11 -32.64 -0.52 -24.41
C GLU A 11 -33.74 0.56 -24.48
N GLN A 12 -33.88 1.41 -23.44
CA GLN A 12 -34.90 2.47 -23.35
C GLN A 12 -34.34 3.78 -22.76
N GLY A 13 -33.02 3.96 -22.82
CA GLY A 13 -32.31 5.04 -22.16
C GLY A 13 -31.96 4.71 -20.70
N THR A 14 -31.36 5.68 -20.01
CA THR A 14 -30.92 5.49 -18.62
C THR A 14 -32.09 5.33 -17.65
N SER A 15 -31.92 4.52 -16.62
CA SER A 15 -32.84 4.44 -15.48
C SER A 15 -32.64 5.60 -14.51
N ALA A 16 -33.63 5.83 -13.63
CA ALA A 16 -33.49 6.84 -12.56
C ALA A 16 -32.31 6.54 -11.61
N ALA A 17 -32.03 5.26 -11.34
CA ALA A 17 -30.90 4.84 -10.51
C ALA A 17 -29.57 5.16 -11.19
N GLN A 18 -29.43 4.87 -12.49
CA GLN A 18 -28.25 5.21 -13.27
C GLN A 18 -28.03 6.72 -13.31
N ARG A 19 -29.08 7.54 -13.53
CA ARG A 19 -28.96 9.00 -13.52
C ARG A 19 -28.49 9.55 -12.16
N LYS A 20 -28.94 8.97 -11.04
CA LYS A 20 -28.44 9.36 -9.70
C LYS A 20 -26.96 9.03 -9.53
N GLN A 21 -26.51 7.87 -10.00
CA GLN A 21 -25.09 7.48 -9.97
C GLN A 21 -24.24 8.40 -10.85
N LEU A 22 -24.70 8.71 -12.06
CA LEU A 22 -24.03 9.63 -12.99
C LEU A 22 -23.98 11.06 -12.43
N ALA A 23 -25.04 11.53 -11.79
CA ALA A 23 -25.06 12.84 -11.13
C ALA A 23 -24.03 12.91 -9.99
N LEU A 24 -23.97 11.89 -9.12
CA LEU A 24 -22.94 11.81 -8.08
C LEU A 24 -21.53 11.81 -8.67
N LYS A 25 -21.32 11.06 -9.76
CA LYS A 25 -20.03 11.04 -10.47
C LYS A 25 -19.67 12.41 -11.03
N ALA A 26 -20.62 13.13 -11.65
CA ALA A 26 -20.41 14.46 -12.19
C ALA A 26 -20.02 15.47 -11.10
N TYR A 27 -20.74 15.50 -9.98
CA TYR A 27 -20.41 16.42 -8.87
C TYR A 27 -19.07 16.09 -8.19
N ARG A 28 -18.68 14.82 -8.11
CA ARG A 28 -17.34 14.44 -7.64
C ARG A 28 -16.26 14.94 -8.60
N HIS A 29 -16.48 14.82 -9.90
CA HIS A 29 -15.52 15.30 -10.90
C HIS A 29 -15.35 16.81 -10.87
N THR A 30 -16.44 17.58 -10.73
CA THR A 30 -16.33 19.05 -10.58
C THR A 30 -15.69 19.45 -9.26
N ALA A 31 -15.95 18.73 -8.16
CA ALA A 31 -15.28 18.98 -6.89
C ALA A 31 -13.76 18.70 -6.97
N GLU A 32 -13.36 17.62 -7.65
CA GLU A 32 -11.94 17.33 -7.95
C GLU A 32 -11.29 18.48 -8.75
N TYR A 33 -12.00 19.01 -9.74
CA TYR A 33 -11.53 20.12 -10.56
C TYR A 33 -11.36 21.43 -9.79
N ASP A 34 -12.37 21.83 -9.01
CA ASP A 34 -12.32 23.07 -8.21
C ASP A 34 -11.26 22.98 -7.11
N THR A 35 -11.04 21.78 -6.53
CA THR A 35 -9.94 21.53 -5.58
C THR A 35 -8.60 21.80 -6.25
N ALA A 36 -8.36 21.26 -7.45
CA ALA A 36 -7.10 21.48 -8.16
C ALA A 36 -6.84 22.97 -8.47
N ILE A 37 -7.89 23.74 -8.80
CA ILE A 37 -7.79 25.19 -8.99
C ILE A 37 -7.41 25.88 -7.67
N SER A 38 -8.10 25.53 -6.58
CA SER A 38 -7.87 26.09 -5.25
C SER A 38 -6.44 25.85 -4.79
N ASP A 39 -5.95 24.61 -4.89
CA ASP A 39 -4.59 24.22 -4.48
C ASP A 39 -3.53 24.97 -5.30
N TYR A 40 -3.74 25.12 -6.62
CA TYR A 40 -2.85 25.90 -7.48
C TYR A 40 -2.78 27.37 -7.07
N LEU A 41 -3.93 28.02 -6.82
CA LEU A 41 -3.97 29.42 -6.42
C LEU A 41 -3.40 29.63 -5.02
N ALA A 42 -3.64 28.71 -4.09
CA ALA A 42 -3.02 28.73 -2.76
C ALA A 42 -1.50 28.71 -2.87
N GLY A 43 -0.93 27.84 -3.71
CA GLY A 43 0.51 27.80 -3.98
C GLY A 43 1.11 29.05 -4.66
N GLN A 44 0.30 30.01 -5.13
CA GLN A 44 0.79 31.30 -5.65
C GLN A 44 0.67 32.44 -4.64
N VAL A 45 -0.29 32.35 -3.70
CA VAL A 45 -0.63 33.44 -2.77
C VAL A 45 -0.10 33.16 -1.36
N GLU A 46 -0.03 31.90 -0.95
CA GLU A 46 0.40 31.45 0.37
C GLU A 46 1.88 31.02 0.41
N ALA A 47 2.57 31.04 -0.74
CA ALA A 47 3.95 30.53 -0.88
C ALA A 47 5.05 31.44 -0.31
N GLU A 48 4.71 32.48 0.46
CA GLU A 48 5.71 33.40 1.04
C GLU A 48 6.39 32.85 2.31
N ASP A 49 5.86 31.79 2.94
CA ASP A 49 6.52 31.06 4.03
C ASP A 49 6.50 29.54 3.77
N GLU A 50 7.68 28.95 3.50
CA GLU A 50 7.84 27.50 3.25
C GLU A 50 7.42 26.61 4.44
N ASP A 51 7.27 27.19 5.64
CA ASP A 51 7.00 26.47 6.90
C ASP A 51 5.53 26.55 7.37
N VAL A 52 4.61 27.07 6.55
CA VAL A 52 3.20 27.25 6.95
C VAL A 52 2.30 26.18 6.33
N LEU A 53 1.55 25.47 7.18
CA LEU A 53 0.49 24.56 6.75
C LEU A 53 -0.58 25.32 5.94
N PRO A 54 -1.15 24.74 4.87
CA PRO A 54 -2.13 25.43 4.05
C PRO A 54 -3.34 25.83 4.89
N ALA A 55 -3.88 27.03 4.65
CA ALA A 55 -5.03 27.53 5.40
C ALA A 55 -6.28 26.66 5.20
N THR A 56 -6.37 25.98 4.06
CA THR A 56 -7.40 24.98 3.76
C THR A 56 -6.77 23.74 3.13
N MET A 57 -7.25 22.55 3.51
CA MET A 57 -6.83 21.28 2.94
C MET A 57 -8.04 20.48 2.45
N GLN A 58 -8.03 20.08 1.18
CA GLN A 58 -9.03 19.21 0.59
C GLN A 58 -8.38 17.90 0.13
N LEU A 59 -8.94 16.77 0.59
CA LEU A 59 -8.45 15.44 0.21
C LEU A 59 -9.46 14.78 -0.74
N SER A 60 -9.04 14.54 -1.99
CA SER A 60 -9.82 13.74 -2.95
C SER A 60 -9.31 12.30 -2.97
N LEU A 61 -10.06 11.42 -2.31
CA LEU A 61 -9.69 10.03 -2.09
C LEU A 61 -10.68 9.07 -2.78
N LYS A 62 -10.15 8.08 -3.49
CA LYS A 62 -10.94 7.02 -4.13
C LYS A 62 -10.69 5.69 -3.44
N LEU A 63 -11.78 4.98 -3.14
CA LEU A 63 -11.72 3.69 -2.45
C LEU A 63 -11.06 2.65 -3.37
N VAL A 64 -9.95 2.08 -2.93
CA VAL A 64 -9.21 1.01 -3.61
C VAL A 64 -9.67 -0.35 -3.11
N GLN A 65 -9.72 -0.53 -1.79
CA GLN A 65 -10.06 -1.80 -1.16
C GLN A 65 -10.98 -1.56 0.04
N ARG A 66 -12.03 -2.37 0.18
CA ARG A 66 -12.76 -2.49 1.46
C ARG A 66 -12.09 -3.57 2.28
N ASN A 67 -11.63 -3.21 3.47
CA ASN A 67 -10.99 -4.19 4.34
C ASN A 67 -12.07 -4.97 5.10
N ARG A 68 -11.74 -6.20 5.50
CA ARG A 68 -12.64 -7.04 6.28
C ARG A 68 -13.11 -6.36 7.58
N TYR A 69 -12.21 -5.61 8.20
CA TYR A 69 -12.43 -4.74 9.36
C TYR A 69 -11.30 -3.69 9.40
N GLY A 70 -11.43 -2.70 10.29
CA GLY A 70 -10.39 -1.71 10.60
C GLY A 70 -9.26 -2.34 11.42
N GLU A 71 -8.74 -1.62 12.42
CA GLU A 71 -7.70 -2.16 13.30
C GLU A 71 -8.21 -3.34 14.14
N ASN A 72 -9.49 -3.29 14.55
CA ASN A 72 -10.17 -4.31 15.34
C ASN A 72 -11.43 -4.84 14.64
N PRO A 73 -11.89 -6.08 14.92
CA PRO A 73 -13.00 -6.72 14.21
C PRO A 73 -14.34 -5.98 14.22
N HIS A 74 -14.56 -5.09 15.19
CA HIS A 74 -15.81 -4.32 15.32
C HIS A 74 -15.80 -3.01 14.52
N GLN A 75 -14.68 -2.65 13.90
CA GLN A 75 -14.49 -1.42 13.12
C GLN A 75 -14.61 -1.71 11.63
N GLN A 76 -15.16 -0.77 10.86
CA GLN A 76 -15.05 -0.79 9.40
C GLN A 76 -13.72 -0.16 8.98
N GLY A 77 -13.15 -0.63 7.86
CA GLY A 77 -11.91 -0.12 7.31
C GLY A 77 -11.85 -0.20 5.79
N GLY A 78 -11.02 0.62 5.17
CA GLY A 78 -10.77 0.57 3.73
C GLY A 78 -9.51 1.35 3.37
N LEU A 79 -8.88 0.94 2.28
CA LEU A 79 -7.74 1.60 1.66
C LEU A 79 -8.24 2.55 0.58
N TYR A 80 -7.73 3.78 0.57
CA TYR A 80 -8.04 4.79 -0.42
C TYR A 80 -6.75 5.32 -1.07
N SER A 81 -6.81 5.72 -2.34
CA SER A 81 -5.72 6.40 -3.05
C SER A 81 -6.10 7.85 -3.39
N TYR A 82 -5.09 8.70 -3.50
CA TYR A 82 -5.23 10.08 -3.95
C TYR A 82 -5.61 10.11 -5.43
N GLY A 83 -6.64 10.87 -5.81
CA GLY A 83 -7.01 11.07 -7.23
C GLY A 83 -7.46 9.82 -8.01
N GLY A 84 -7.37 8.62 -7.41
CA GLY A 84 -7.46 7.35 -8.14
C GLY A 84 -6.14 6.85 -8.70
N ASP A 85 -5.02 7.35 -8.20
CA ASP A 85 -3.68 6.86 -8.53
C ASP A 85 -3.61 5.36 -8.27
N GLU A 86 -2.83 4.67 -9.11
CA GLU A 86 -2.52 3.26 -8.92
C GLU A 86 -1.76 3.08 -7.62
N MET A 87 -2.10 2.01 -6.89
CA MET A 87 -1.35 1.67 -5.68
C MET A 87 0.09 1.31 -6.08
N PRO A 88 1.10 1.75 -5.31
CA PRO A 88 2.50 1.42 -5.60
C PRO A 88 2.85 -0.05 -5.33
N PHE A 89 1.89 -0.87 -4.91
CA PHE A 89 2.07 -2.27 -4.56
C PHE A 89 1.11 -3.16 -5.34
N GLU A 90 1.63 -4.27 -5.86
CA GLU A 90 0.87 -5.38 -6.41
C GLU A 90 0.97 -6.57 -5.46
N VAL A 91 -0.15 -7.23 -5.14
CA VAL A 91 -0.16 -8.45 -4.32
C VAL A 91 -0.06 -9.67 -5.23
N LEU A 92 1.10 -10.34 -5.22
CA LEU A 92 1.45 -11.42 -6.14
C LEU A 92 1.03 -12.82 -5.66
N HIS A 93 0.65 -12.94 -4.38
CA HIS A 93 0.26 -14.18 -3.72
C HIS A 93 -0.40 -13.91 -2.37
N GLY A 94 -1.11 -14.91 -1.83
CA GLY A 94 -1.54 -14.93 -0.43
C GLY A 94 -3.01 -14.56 -0.21
N LYS A 95 -3.32 -14.26 1.06
CA LYS A 95 -4.65 -13.79 1.46
C LYS A 95 -4.77 -12.29 1.19
N GLU A 96 -6.01 -11.81 1.16
CA GLU A 96 -6.31 -10.37 1.15
C GLU A 96 -5.58 -9.63 2.29
N MET A 97 -5.15 -8.40 1.99
CA MET A 97 -4.51 -7.48 2.93
C MET A 97 -5.54 -6.92 3.93
N SER A 98 -5.22 -6.98 5.23
CA SER A 98 -6.01 -6.31 6.27
C SER A 98 -5.60 -4.86 6.49
N TYR A 99 -6.33 -4.12 7.34
CA TYR A 99 -5.95 -2.75 7.74
C TYR A 99 -4.56 -2.71 8.37
N ASN A 100 -4.30 -3.56 9.36
CA ASN A 100 -3.01 -3.61 10.04
C ASN A 100 -1.89 -4.08 9.11
N ASN A 101 -2.20 -4.91 8.11
CA ASN A 101 -1.22 -5.30 7.10
C ASN A 101 -0.76 -4.11 6.25
N TRP A 102 -1.66 -3.22 5.84
CA TRP A 102 -1.28 -2.01 5.12
C TRP A 102 -0.48 -1.05 6.00
N LEU A 103 -0.88 -0.88 7.26
CA LEU A 103 -0.16 -0.02 8.22
C LEU A 103 1.27 -0.53 8.50
N ASP A 104 1.42 -1.82 8.77
CA ASP A 104 2.75 -2.41 9.04
C ASP A 104 3.61 -2.44 7.76
N LEU A 105 3.01 -2.62 6.58
CA LEU A 105 3.70 -2.54 5.30
C LEU A 105 4.26 -1.14 5.05
N ASP A 106 3.47 -0.09 5.24
CA ASP A 106 3.90 1.29 5.03
C ASP A 106 5.13 1.65 5.88
N GLY A 107 5.07 1.34 7.18
CA GLY A 107 6.20 1.54 8.08
C GLY A 107 7.42 0.68 7.71
N SER A 108 7.20 -0.59 7.38
CA SER A 108 8.29 -1.53 7.07
C SER A 108 9.00 -1.12 5.78
N TRP A 109 8.22 -0.79 4.75
CA TRP A 109 8.69 -0.34 3.45
C TRP A 109 9.51 0.94 3.58
N SER A 110 8.93 2.00 4.14
CA SER A 110 9.60 3.29 4.29
C SER A 110 10.93 3.16 5.03
N SER A 111 10.95 2.39 6.13
CA SER A 111 12.17 2.15 6.91
C SER A 111 13.27 1.44 6.13
N ALA A 112 12.94 0.50 5.23
CA ALA A 112 13.93 -0.18 4.40
C ALA A 112 14.49 0.74 3.30
N GLN A 113 13.66 1.63 2.75
CA GLN A 113 14.00 2.51 1.64
C GLN A 113 14.95 3.66 2.04
N ASP A 114 15.02 4.03 3.32
CA ASP A 114 15.88 5.12 3.83
C ASP A 114 17.39 4.86 3.71
N PHE A 115 17.79 3.64 3.34
CA PHE A 115 19.18 3.22 3.34
C PHE A 115 19.71 2.92 1.93
N PRO A 116 20.94 3.37 1.60
CA PRO A 116 21.53 3.10 0.28
C PRO A 116 22.10 1.68 0.14
N GLN A 117 22.37 0.96 1.23
CA GLN A 117 22.87 -0.43 1.19
C GLN A 117 21.70 -1.43 1.07
N PRO A 118 21.94 -2.72 0.73
CA PRO A 118 20.93 -3.75 0.93
C PRO A 118 20.43 -3.80 2.38
N THR A 119 19.12 -3.58 2.55
CA THR A 119 18.50 -3.37 3.87
C THR A 119 17.22 -4.18 3.99
N VAL A 120 17.00 -4.71 5.20
CA VAL A 120 15.80 -5.45 5.60
C VAL A 120 15.19 -4.78 6.82
N SER A 121 13.89 -4.49 6.75
CA SER A 121 13.08 -3.97 7.85
C SER A 121 12.04 -5.01 8.26
N ILE A 122 11.85 -5.22 9.56
CA ILE A 122 10.89 -6.15 10.16
C ILE A 122 10.04 -5.36 11.16
N ILE A 123 8.74 -5.22 10.86
CA ILE A 123 7.79 -4.46 11.68
C ILE A 123 6.64 -5.36 12.13
N LYS A 124 6.18 -5.15 13.36
CA LYS A 124 4.98 -5.78 13.91
C LYS A 124 4.19 -4.77 14.72
N HIS A 125 2.91 -4.59 14.40
CA HIS A 125 2.02 -3.68 15.11
C HIS A 125 2.58 -2.25 15.21
N GLY A 126 3.08 -1.72 14.10
CA GLY A 126 3.67 -0.38 13.98
C GLY A 126 5.05 -0.22 14.63
N ASN A 127 5.63 -1.28 15.21
CA ASN A 127 6.90 -1.21 15.93
C ASN A 127 8.00 -2.00 15.20
N PRO A 128 9.21 -1.45 15.02
CA PRO A 128 10.33 -2.18 14.45
C PRO A 128 10.85 -3.22 15.45
N CYS A 129 10.90 -4.49 15.03
CA CYS A 129 11.56 -5.56 15.78
C CYS A 129 12.93 -5.92 15.19
N GLY A 130 13.22 -5.50 13.95
CA GLY A 130 14.53 -5.62 13.33
C GLY A 130 14.72 -4.66 12.17
N LEU A 131 15.90 -4.07 12.06
CA LEU A 131 16.33 -3.26 10.92
C LEU A 131 17.84 -3.43 10.75
N ALA A 132 18.28 -3.88 9.59
CA ALA A 132 19.71 -4.04 9.34
C ALA A 132 20.07 -3.85 7.87
N SER A 133 21.28 -3.34 7.68
CA SER A 133 21.94 -3.18 6.38
C SER A 133 23.18 -4.08 6.32
N ALA A 134 23.42 -4.69 5.16
CA ALA A 134 24.59 -5.53 4.93
C ALA A 134 25.00 -5.53 3.45
N ASN A 135 25.98 -6.37 3.09
CA ASN A 135 26.43 -6.50 1.70
C ASN A 135 25.45 -7.28 0.82
N THR A 136 24.59 -8.11 1.42
CA THR A 136 23.54 -8.89 0.75
C THR A 136 22.25 -8.83 1.56
N LEU A 137 21.10 -9.04 0.90
CA LEU A 137 19.81 -9.09 1.60
C LEU A 137 19.72 -10.25 2.58
N GLU A 138 20.30 -11.40 2.25
CA GLU A 138 20.40 -12.56 3.16
C GLU A 138 21.11 -12.18 4.47
N ALA A 139 22.29 -11.56 4.39
CA ALA A 139 23.04 -11.15 5.57
C ALA A 139 22.35 -10.00 6.34
N ALA A 140 21.63 -9.13 5.64
CA ALA A 140 20.82 -8.08 6.27
C ALA A 140 19.63 -8.70 7.04
N TYR A 141 18.96 -9.69 6.45
CA TYR A 141 17.84 -10.39 7.09
C TYR A 141 18.28 -11.13 8.34
N GLU A 142 19.41 -11.86 8.29
CA GLU A 142 19.94 -12.57 9.46
C GLU A 142 20.22 -11.61 10.62
N LYS A 143 20.81 -10.45 10.34
CA LYS A 143 21.08 -9.42 11.35
C LYS A 143 19.79 -8.77 11.89
N ALA A 144 18.85 -8.44 11.00
CA ALA A 144 17.57 -7.86 11.40
C ALA A 144 16.78 -8.84 12.29
N LEU A 145 16.73 -10.12 11.91
CA LEU A 145 16.06 -11.16 12.68
C LEU A 145 16.73 -11.41 14.04
N ALA A 146 18.05 -11.31 14.12
CA ALA A 146 18.80 -11.48 15.36
C ALA A 146 18.51 -10.41 16.42
N SER A 147 17.91 -9.27 16.04
CA SER A 147 17.48 -8.21 16.96
C SER A 147 16.40 -8.70 17.93
N ASP A 148 15.30 -9.23 17.39
CA ASP A 148 14.22 -9.83 18.17
C ASP A 148 13.49 -10.94 17.38
N PRO A 149 13.98 -12.18 17.42
CA PRO A 149 13.40 -13.29 16.66
C PRO A 149 12.01 -13.70 17.20
N VAL A 150 11.70 -13.39 18.46
CA VAL A 150 10.41 -13.71 19.08
C VAL A 150 9.34 -12.76 18.51
N SER A 151 9.62 -11.47 18.47
CA SER A 151 8.69 -10.49 17.92
C SER A 151 8.58 -10.56 16.40
N ALA A 152 9.63 -11.01 15.70
CA ALA A 152 9.59 -11.19 14.24
C ALA A 152 8.55 -12.22 13.77
N PHE A 153 8.08 -13.12 14.63
CA PHE A 153 7.02 -14.06 14.29
C PHE A 153 5.68 -13.33 14.02
N GLY A 154 5.12 -13.52 12.83
CA GLY A 154 3.89 -12.87 12.37
C GLY A 154 4.05 -11.40 12.00
N SER A 155 5.27 -10.98 11.68
CA SER A 155 5.61 -9.61 11.27
C SER A 155 5.40 -9.36 9.77
N VAL A 156 5.70 -8.12 9.35
CA VAL A 156 5.86 -7.68 7.97
C VAL A 156 7.34 -7.40 7.71
N ILE A 157 7.87 -8.00 6.64
CA ILE A 157 9.25 -7.80 6.19
C ILE A 157 9.23 -6.98 4.90
N SER A 158 10.08 -5.95 4.82
CA SER A 158 10.34 -5.22 3.57
C SER A 158 11.83 -5.15 3.27
N VAL A 159 12.18 -5.19 1.99
CA VAL A 159 13.56 -5.08 1.50
C VAL A 159 13.68 -4.02 0.42
N ASN A 160 14.86 -3.39 0.30
CA ASN A 160 15.09 -2.29 -0.63
C ASN A 160 15.81 -2.68 -1.93
N ARG A 161 15.95 -3.98 -2.20
CA ARG A 161 16.54 -4.54 -3.43
C ARG A 161 15.69 -5.71 -3.93
N PRO A 162 15.79 -6.09 -5.22
CA PRO A 162 15.16 -7.29 -5.73
C PRO A 162 15.49 -8.51 -4.85
N LEU A 163 14.48 -9.29 -4.51
CA LEU A 163 14.59 -10.41 -3.58
C LEU A 163 15.00 -11.69 -4.31
N ASP A 164 16.20 -12.19 -3.98
CA ASP A 164 16.80 -13.37 -4.59
C ASP A 164 16.39 -14.69 -3.90
N ALA A 165 16.71 -15.82 -4.55
CA ALA A 165 16.37 -17.15 -4.06
C ALA A 165 17.03 -17.49 -2.71
N ALA A 166 18.25 -17.01 -2.45
CA ALA A 166 18.99 -17.26 -1.21
C ALA A 166 18.29 -16.57 -0.03
N THR A 167 17.94 -15.30 -0.20
CA THR A 167 17.18 -14.49 0.75
C THR A 167 15.81 -15.10 1.00
N ALA A 168 15.07 -15.48 -0.05
CA ALA A 168 13.77 -16.16 0.07
C ALA A 168 13.86 -17.44 0.89
N LYS A 169 14.91 -18.24 0.67
CA LYS A 169 15.16 -19.48 1.41
C LYS A 169 15.44 -19.19 2.89
N SER A 170 16.25 -18.18 3.20
CA SER A 170 16.52 -17.77 4.58
C SER A 170 15.24 -17.31 5.31
N MET A 171 14.35 -16.58 4.63
CA MET A 171 13.05 -16.14 5.18
C MET A 171 12.01 -17.27 5.28
N SER A 172 12.20 -18.38 4.57
CA SER A 172 11.21 -19.45 4.48
C SER A 172 10.97 -20.19 5.81
N GLY A 173 11.89 -20.12 6.77
CA GLY A 173 11.76 -20.74 8.09
C GLY A 173 10.83 -20.00 9.08
N LEU A 174 10.65 -18.69 8.92
CA LEU A 174 9.89 -17.86 9.84
C LEU A 174 8.44 -17.65 9.37
N PHE A 175 7.46 -17.77 10.26
CA PHE A 175 6.10 -17.35 9.93
C PHE A 175 6.05 -15.82 9.91
N VAL A 176 5.68 -15.25 8.78
CA VAL A 176 5.45 -13.81 8.59
C VAL A 176 4.18 -13.60 7.77
N GLU A 177 3.54 -12.46 7.94
CA GLU A 177 2.30 -12.11 7.26
C GLU A 177 2.56 -11.61 5.83
N ILE A 178 3.60 -10.79 5.66
CA ILE A 178 3.96 -10.11 4.39
C ILE A 178 5.48 -10.12 4.19
N ILE A 179 5.92 -10.31 2.95
CA ILE A 179 7.28 -9.97 2.48
C ILE A 179 7.12 -9.06 1.28
N ALA A 180 7.58 -7.81 1.36
CA ALA A 180 7.54 -6.81 0.28
C ALA A 180 8.94 -6.51 -0.27
N ALA A 181 9.06 -6.40 -1.58
CA ALA A 181 10.29 -6.10 -2.30
C ALA A 181 9.98 -5.33 -3.58
N PRO A 182 10.92 -4.52 -4.11
CA PRO A 182 10.74 -3.82 -5.39
C PRO A 182 10.63 -4.78 -6.58
N ALA A 183 11.17 -6.00 -6.47
CA ALA A 183 11.05 -7.07 -7.45
C ALA A 183 11.42 -8.41 -6.79
N TYR A 184 11.10 -9.52 -7.46
CA TYR A 184 11.45 -10.87 -7.03
C TYR A 184 12.04 -11.66 -8.19
N ASP A 185 13.07 -12.45 -7.92
CA ASP A 185 13.47 -13.51 -8.84
C ASP A 185 12.38 -14.57 -8.95
N GLU A 186 12.25 -15.23 -10.11
CA GLU A 186 11.25 -16.29 -10.31
C GLU A 186 11.41 -17.42 -9.28
N GLU A 187 12.65 -17.82 -8.99
CA GLU A 187 12.98 -18.84 -8.00
C GLU A 187 12.59 -18.41 -6.57
N ALA A 188 12.73 -17.11 -6.24
CA ALA A 188 12.30 -16.57 -4.97
C ALA A 188 10.77 -16.69 -4.82
N LEU A 189 10.01 -16.33 -5.85
CA LEU A 189 8.55 -16.49 -5.85
C LEU A 189 8.14 -17.96 -5.69
N VAL A 190 8.81 -18.90 -6.37
CA VAL A 190 8.55 -20.34 -6.21
C VAL A 190 8.76 -20.80 -4.76
N ILE A 191 9.78 -20.30 -4.08
CA ILE A 191 10.05 -20.62 -2.67
C ILE A 191 8.97 -20.04 -1.77
N LEU A 192 8.68 -18.74 -1.90
CA LEU A 192 7.77 -18.02 -1.01
C LEU A 192 6.31 -18.47 -1.19
N ARG A 193 5.86 -18.75 -2.42
CA ARG A 193 4.50 -19.22 -2.73
C ARG A 193 4.14 -20.57 -2.11
N LYS A 194 5.13 -21.34 -1.62
CA LYS A 194 4.87 -22.55 -0.82
C LYS A 194 4.08 -22.25 0.46
N LYS A 195 4.19 -21.02 1.00
CA LYS A 195 3.39 -20.56 2.13
C LYS A 195 2.06 -20.00 1.64
N LYS A 196 1.00 -20.81 1.68
CA LYS A 196 -0.35 -20.45 1.16
C LYS A 196 -0.89 -19.08 1.60
N ASN A 197 -0.59 -18.66 2.84
CA ASN A 197 -1.16 -17.45 3.43
C ASN A 197 -0.24 -16.23 3.39
N LEU A 198 1.03 -16.41 3.01
CA LEU A 198 2.00 -15.32 2.94
C LEU A 198 1.59 -14.35 1.84
N ARG A 199 1.56 -13.05 2.12
CA ARG A 199 1.41 -12.01 1.09
C ARG A 199 2.80 -11.65 0.57
N ILE A 200 2.90 -11.60 -0.75
CA ILE A 200 4.11 -11.23 -1.48
C ILE A 200 3.75 -10.01 -2.29
#